data_AF-A0AAU9J0A3-F1
#
_entry.id   AF-A0AAU9J0A3-F1
#
_cell.length_a   1.000
_cell.length_b   1.000
_cell.length_c   1.000
_cell.angle_alpha   90.00
_cell.angle_beta   90.00
_cell.angle_gamma   90.00
#
_symmetry.space_group_name_H-M   'P 1'
#
loop_
_entity.id
_entity.type
_entity.pdbx_description
1 polymer ?
#
loop_
_entity_poly.entity_id
_entity_poly.type
_entity_poly.pdbx_seq_one_letter_code
_entity_poly.pdbx_strand_id
1 'polypeptide(L)'
;MASASPEEIRAILRDDRKLHDIAKAAFDAVDADRSGFIDEPELRTVMCSVANDIGMDTPSDSDVRDVLRELDTNRDGRISLDEFKVLIRQVLELMASQ
;
A
#
# COMPACT_ATOMS: atom_id res chain seq x y z
N MET A 1 11.58 -3.27 13.61
CA MET A 1 10.88 -3.66 12.37
C MET A 1 9.63 -4.41 12.78
N ALA A 2 8.45 -3.85 12.51
CA ALA A 2 7.18 -4.33 13.04
C ALA A 2 6.79 -5.67 12.36
N SER A 3 7.08 -6.78 13.02
CA SER A 3 6.63 -8.10 12.58
C SER A 3 5.21 -8.32 13.10
N ALA A 4 4.19 -7.92 12.33
CA ALA A 4 2.82 -8.30 12.62
C ALA A 4 2.70 -9.83 12.48
N SER A 5 2.21 -10.50 13.50
CA SER A 5 2.09 -11.96 13.48
C SER A 5 1.01 -12.40 12.48
N PRO A 6 1.12 -13.58 11.84
CA PRO A 6 0.10 -14.08 10.91
C PRO A 6 -1.31 -14.12 11.51
N GLU A 7 -1.42 -14.34 12.83
CA GLU A 7 -2.69 -14.29 13.56
C GLU A 7 -3.30 -12.89 13.63
N GLU A 8 -2.49 -11.85 13.81
CA GLU A 8 -2.95 -10.46 13.82
C GLU A 8 -3.44 -10.06 12.44
N ILE A 9 -2.72 -10.47 11.39
CA ILE A 9 -3.12 -10.24 10.00
C ILE A 9 -4.44 -10.95 9.69
N ARG A 10 -4.62 -12.21 10.11
CA ARG A 10 -5.90 -12.93 9.96
C ARG A 10 -7.05 -12.28 10.73
N ALA A 11 -6.77 -11.71 11.91
CA ALA A 11 -7.75 -10.97 12.68
C ALA A 11 -8.16 -9.66 11.99
N ILE A 12 -7.22 -8.99 11.30
CA ILE A 12 -7.51 -7.82 10.46
C ILE A 12 -8.35 -8.22 9.25
N LEU A 13 -8.00 -9.29 8.55
CA LEU A 13 -8.73 -9.76 7.37
C LEU A 13 -10.16 -10.21 7.67
N ARG A 14 -10.43 -10.71 8.89
CA ARG A 14 -11.78 -11.04 9.35
C ARG A 14 -12.63 -9.81 9.72
N ASP A 15 -12.01 -8.67 9.99
CA ASP A 15 -12.69 -7.46 10.43
C ASP A 15 -12.56 -6.35 9.38
N ASP A 16 -13.61 -6.19 8.58
CA ASP A 16 -13.63 -5.21 7.49
C ASP A 16 -13.39 -3.77 7.98
N ARG A 17 -13.77 -3.47 9.24
CA ARG A 17 -13.49 -2.16 9.85
C ARG A 17 -12.00 -1.96 10.09
N LYS A 18 -11.32 -2.96 10.66
CA LYS A 18 -9.87 -2.89 10.88
C LYS A 18 -9.12 -2.77 9.56
N LEU A 19 -9.51 -3.57 8.56
CA LEU A 19 -8.92 -3.48 7.23
C LEU A 19 -9.11 -2.07 6.64
N HIS A 20 -10.32 -1.51 6.76
CA HIS A 20 -10.60 -0.16 6.31
C HIS A 20 -9.79 0.90 7.05
N ASP A 21 -9.69 0.83 8.37
CA ASP A 21 -8.90 1.78 9.17
C ASP A 21 -7.41 1.68 8.83
N ILE A 22 -6.87 0.48 8.65
CA ILE A 22 -5.46 0.28 8.26
C ILE A 22 -5.21 0.80 6.85
N ALA A 23 -6.06 0.43 5.90
CA ALA A 23 -5.94 0.90 4.52
C ALA A 23 -6.04 2.43 4.48
N LYS A 24 -7.00 3.02 5.19
CA LYS A 24 -7.16 4.48 5.27
C LYS A 24 -5.98 5.15 5.97
N ALA A 25 -5.46 4.60 7.05
CA ALA A 25 -4.32 5.17 7.76
C ALA A 25 -3.03 5.10 6.94
N ALA A 26 -2.79 3.98 6.25
CA ALA A 26 -1.68 3.83 5.32
C ALA A 26 -1.86 4.76 4.10
N PHE A 27 -3.08 4.91 3.61
CA PHE A 27 -3.41 5.85 2.55
C PHE A 27 -3.13 7.30 2.95
N ASP A 28 -3.62 7.75 4.11
CA ASP A 28 -3.38 9.11 4.64
C ASP A 28 -1.88 9.37 4.93
N ALA A 29 -1.12 8.31 5.20
CA ALA A 29 0.33 8.40 5.38
C ALA A 29 1.09 8.53 4.05
N VAL A 30 0.49 8.10 2.93
CA VAL A 30 1.07 8.19 1.59
C VAL A 30 0.61 9.47 0.87
N ASP A 31 -0.69 9.76 0.95
CA ASP A 31 -1.35 10.93 0.37
C ASP A 31 -0.98 12.20 1.15
N ALA A 32 0.18 12.76 0.79
CA ALA A 32 0.77 13.91 1.46
C ALA A 32 -0.02 15.19 1.19
N ASP A 33 -0.66 15.28 0.01
CA ASP A 33 -1.50 16.42 -0.36
C ASP A 33 -2.94 16.29 0.16
N ARG A 34 -3.33 15.12 0.69
CA ARG A 34 -4.72 14.79 1.06
C ARG A 34 -5.68 14.97 -0.11
N SER A 35 -5.21 14.63 -1.30
CA SER A 35 -5.98 14.72 -2.53
C SER A 35 -7.10 13.67 -2.59
N GLY A 36 -6.99 12.61 -1.77
CA GLY A 36 -7.87 11.44 -1.81
C GLY A 36 -7.43 10.39 -2.84
N PHE A 37 -6.29 10.59 -3.49
CA PHE A 37 -5.66 9.72 -4.47
C PHE A 37 -4.16 9.67 -4.23
N ILE A 38 -3.50 8.56 -4.55
CA ILE A 38 -2.04 8.46 -4.52
C ILE A 38 -1.53 8.61 -5.95
N ASP A 39 -0.78 9.67 -6.21
CA ASP A 39 -0.16 9.90 -7.51
C ASP A 39 1.24 9.24 -7.60
N GLU A 40 1.76 9.05 -8.82
CA GLU A 40 3.13 8.52 -9.09
C GLU A 40 4.24 9.10 -8.18
N PRO A 41 4.35 10.44 -7.97
CA PRO A 41 5.38 11.01 -7.09
C PRO A 41 5.21 10.67 -5.60
N GLU A 42 3.98 10.49 -5.13
CA GLU A 42 3.69 10.14 -3.73
C GLU A 42 4.04 8.67 -3.47
N LEU A 43 3.62 7.79 -4.39
CA LEU A 43 3.98 6.37 -4.34
C LEU A 43 5.50 6.19 -4.35
N ARG A 44 6.22 6.91 -5.21
CA ARG A 44 7.70 6.92 -5.26
C ARG A 44 8.31 7.31 -3.92
N THR A 45 7.77 8.35 -3.29
CA THR A 45 8.28 8.85 -2.00
C THR A 45 8.15 7.79 -0.91
N VAL A 46 6.99 7.14 -0.83
CA VAL A 46 6.75 6.08 0.15
C VAL A 46 7.58 4.84 -0.15
N MET A 47 7.66 4.40 -1.41
CA MET A 47 8.47 3.25 -1.77
C MET A 47 9.96 3.48 -1.47
N CYS A 48 10.48 4.69 -1.72
CA CYS A 48 11.83 5.07 -1.27
C CYS A 48 11.96 5.03 0.25
N SER A 49 10.97 5.53 0.99
CA SER A 49 11.03 5.56 2.46
C SER A 49 11.00 4.16 3.05
N VAL A 50 10.14 3.27 2.52
CA VAL A 50 10.06 1.87 2.92
C VAL A 50 11.33 1.13 2.52
N ALA A 51 11.83 1.31 1.30
CA ALA A 51 13.07 0.70 0.83
C ALA A 51 14.26 1.09 1.73
N ASN A 52 14.37 2.35 2.11
CA ASN A 52 15.42 2.83 3.01
C ASN A 52 15.29 2.26 4.44
N ASP A 53 14.06 2.03 4.92
CA ASP A 53 13.80 1.44 6.25
C ASP A 53 14.14 -0.06 6.28
N ILE A 54 13.91 -0.78 5.17
CA ILE A 54 14.20 -2.21 5.04
C ILE A 54 15.57 -2.52 4.43
N GLY A 55 16.33 -1.50 4.02
CA GLY A 55 17.65 -1.64 3.38
C GLY A 55 17.60 -2.18 1.95
N MET A 56 16.50 -1.97 1.22
CA MET A 56 16.38 -2.24 -0.22
C MET A 56 16.87 -1.06 -1.06
N ASP A 57 17.26 -1.35 -2.30
CA ASP A 57 17.50 -0.35 -3.33
C ASP A 57 16.26 0.52 -3.57
N THR A 58 16.49 1.82 -3.77
CA THR A 58 15.43 2.76 -4.14
C THR A 58 14.84 2.36 -5.48
N PRO A 59 13.51 2.15 -5.59
CA PRO A 59 12.89 1.76 -6.84
C PRO A 59 13.07 2.86 -7.90
N SER A 60 13.31 2.45 -9.14
CA SER A 60 13.41 3.38 -10.27
C SER A 60 12.03 3.89 -10.66
N ASP A 61 11.97 5.01 -11.38
CA ASP A 61 10.71 5.56 -11.88
C ASP A 61 9.91 4.55 -12.73
N SER A 62 10.59 3.65 -13.45
CA SER A 62 9.95 2.54 -14.17
C SER A 62 9.28 1.54 -13.21
N ASP A 63 9.96 1.15 -12.12
CA ASP A 63 9.41 0.19 -11.15
C ASP A 63 8.17 0.78 -10.46
N VAL A 64 8.24 2.05 -10.07
CA VAL A 64 7.09 2.76 -9.49
C VAL A 64 5.94 2.81 -10.47
N ARG A 65 6.22 3.09 -11.76
CA ARG A 65 5.19 3.19 -12.80
C ARG A 65 4.58 1.83 -13.16
N ASP A 66 5.36 0.76 -13.14
CA ASP A 66 4.85 -0.60 -13.35
C ASP A 66 3.97 -1.03 -12.16
N VAL A 67 4.41 -0.78 -10.93
CA VAL A 67 3.59 -1.01 -9.72
C VAL A 67 2.32 -0.16 -9.77
N LEU A 68 2.43 1.14 -10.07
CA LEU A 68 1.28 2.02 -10.20
C LEU A 68 0.29 1.46 -11.22
N ARG A 69 0.75 1.04 -12.41
CA ARG A 69 -0.11 0.42 -13.43
C ARG A 69 -0.76 -0.89 -13.01
N GLU A 70 -0.07 -1.67 -12.19
CA GLU A 70 -0.60 -2.94 -11.70
C GLU A 70 -1.73 -2.71 -10.68
N LEU A 71 -1.65 -1.60 -9.94
CA LEU A 71 -2.63 -1.22 -8.92
C LEU A 71 -3.77 -0.34 -9.45
N ASP A 72 -3.45 0.51 -10.41
CA ASP A 72 -4.36 1.41 -11.12
C ASP A 72 -5.22 0.62 -12.12
N THR A 73 -6.30 0.05 -11.58
CA THR A 73 -7.23 -0.79 -12.34
C THR A 73 -8.10 0.06 -13.25
N ASN A 74 -8.42 1.29 -12.81
CA ASN A 74 -9.23 2.24 -13.55
C ASN A 74 -8.45 3.01 -14.63
N ARG A 75 -7.10 2.95 -14.58
CA ARG A 75 -6.15 3.60 -15.49
C ARG A 75 -6.23 5.12 -15.51
N ASP A 76 -6.54 5.75 -14.38
CA ASP A 76 -6.56 7.22 -14.25
C ASP A 76 -5.17 7.81 -13.92
N GLY A 77 -4.18 6.94 -13.69
CA GLY A 77 -2.81 7.31 -13.33
C GLY A 77 -2.64 7.57 -11.84
N ARG A 78 -3.62 7.20 -11.02
CA ARG A 78 -3.64 7.40 -9.57
C ARG A 78 -4.22 6.18 -8.88
N ILE A 79 -3.95 6.02 -7.60
CA ILE A 79 -4.52 4.93 -6.80
C ILE A 79 -5.58 5.52 -5.88
N SER A 80 -6.82 5.11 -6.07
CA SER A 80 -7.93 5.46 -5.18
C SER A 80 -7.90 4.63 -3.89
N LEU A 81 -8.58 5.11 -2.84
CA LEU A 81 -8.71 4.38 -1.57
C LEU A 81 -9.28 2.96 -1.77
N ASP A 82 -10.22 2.78 -2.69
CA ASP A 82 -10.80 1.46 -3.00
C ASP A 82 -9.77 0.51 -3.63
N GLU A 83 -8.98 0.99 -4.59
CA GLU A 83 -7.89 0.20 -5.19
C GLU A 83 -6.81 -0.14 -4.14
N PHE A 84 -6.47 0.82 -3.29
CA PHE A 84 -5.52 0.62 -2.21
C PHE A 84 -6.03 -0.39 -1.17
N LYS A 85 -7.33 -0.39 -0.84
CA LYS A 85 -7.95 -1.38 0.05
C LYS A 85 -7.84 -2.80 -0.51
N VAL A 86 -8.06 -2.97 -1.82
CA VAL A 86 -7.94 -4.27 -2.48
C VAL A 86 -6.50 -4.77 -2.42
N LEU A 87 -5.53 -3.90 -2.70
CA LEU A 87 -4.10 -4.20 -2.54
C LEU A 87 -3.79 -4.64 -1.10
N ILE A 88 -4.13 -3.82 -0.11
CA ILE A 88 -3.80 -4.10 1.30
C ILE A 88 -4.40 -5.45 1.71
N ARG A 89 -5.62 -5.78 1.28
CA ARG A 89 -6.22 -7.09 1.51
C ARG A 89 -5.36 -8.22 0.92
N GLN A 90 -4.99 -8.13 -0.36
CA GLN A 90 -4.19 -9.17 -1.02
C GLN A 90 -2.81 -9.35 -0.40
N VAL A 91 -2.12 -8.25 -0.09
CA VAL A 91 -0.80 -8.28 0.56
C VAL A 91 -0.88 -8.93 1.93
N LEU A 92 -1.89 -8.56 2.73
CA LEU A 92 -2.14 -9.16 4.04
C LEU A 92 -2.47 -10.66 3.92
N GLU A 93 -3.28 -11.06 2.93
CA GLU A 93 -3.55 -12.49 2.68
C GLU A 93 -2.29 -13.28 2.34
N LEU A 94 -1.41 -12.70 1.51
CA LEU A 94 -0.13 -13.30 1.14
C LEU A 94 0.80 -13.44 2.35
N MET A 95 0.88 -12.41 3.20
CA MET A 95 1.68 -12.42 4.43
C MET A 95 1.13 -13.38 5.49
N ALA A 96 -0.18 -13.58 5.57
CA ALA A 96 -0.81 -14.53 6.48
C ALA A 96 -0.68 -15.99 6.04
N SER A 97 -0.21 -16.23 4.81
CA SER A 97 0.01 -17.54 4.22
C SER A 97 1.47 -18.01 4.28
N GLN A 98 2.40 -17.17 4.74
CA GLN A 98 3.84 -17.45 4.87
C GLN A 98 4.23 -17.76 6.32
#